data_AF-A0A329R2H0-F1
#
_entry.id   AF-A0A329R2H0-F1
#
_cell.length_a   1.000
_cell.length_b   1.000
_cell.length_c   1.000
_cell.angle_alpha   90.00
_cell.angle_beta   90.00
_cell.angle_gamma   90.00
#
_symmetry.space_group_name_H-M   'P 1'
#
loop_
_entity.id
_entity.type
_entity.pdbx_description
1 polymer ?
#
loop_
_entity_poly.entity_id
_entity_poly.type
_entity_poly.pdbx_seq_one_letter_code
_entity_poly.pdbx_strand_id
1 'polypeptide(L)'
;MTRRRSEASPGSGRRGSPANGHCATCRVAGDTGLGRSTSICRRGIRRHGHAGDGTSYFFTRSWPDDDPRAPRRWQDFSPLPTSIVGSTDVQLLRRTRPDRTTKENDMRIRNYRVFAACAALALAMTACGDDADDTGDDTATSDDGTSDDGTSDDGSSAELELMEEGTLRVGSDIDFPPFEMVEDDEIVGFDVDLMEEIADRLGVEVEWVDTPFDTIFTQLAAGDFDAIISGITITEDRQQTVDFSDPYFESIQSVVVRTDSDISGVADLADADVGVQAGTTGEAYAQENFTDSTVRDFPTYPAAFTALETEGVDAVFADLPAAESQVEGSDVLEIAEEVDTGERYGIAVQPDDEAMRSAINEQLEAIIADGTYEEIYAEWFDGQQPPESFRS
;
A
#
# COMPACT_ATOMS: atom_id res chain seq x y z
N MET A 1 -14.05 -65.65 25.18
CA MET A 1 -12.68 -65.71 24.64
C MET A 1 -11.94 -64.47 25.15
N THR A 2 -10.95 -64.51 26.07
CA THR A 2 -9.51 -64.80 25.86
C THR A 2 -8.89 -63.97 24.73
N ARG A 3 -7.86 -63.11 24.89
CA ARG A 3 -6.93 -62.74 26.02
C ARG A 3 -6.69 -61.20 25.98
N ARG A 4 -6.39 -60.42 27.03
CA ARG A 4 -5.45 -60.45 28.20
C ARG A 4 -4.04 -59.87 27.93
N ARG A 5 -3.72 -58.76 28.64
CA ARG A 5 -2.41 -58.31 29.19
C ARG A 5 -1.32 -57.75 28.24
N SER A 6 -0.41 -56.86 28.69
CA SER A 6 -0.13 -56.31 30.05
C SER A 6 0.61 -54.95 30.02
N GLU A 7 0.59 -54.24 31.15
CA GLU A 7 1.39 -53.04 31.44
C GLU A 7 2.91 -53.28 31.47
N ALA A 8 3.71 -52.21 31.32
CA ALA A 8 4.81 -51.87 32.25
C ALA A 8 5.43 -50.47 31.99
N SER A 9 5.50 -49.66 33.04
CA SER A 9 6.41 -48.52 33.29
C SER A 9 7.08 -48.79 34.66
N PRO A 10 7.97 -47.99 35.29
CA PRO A 10 8.80 -46.85 34.84
C PRO A 10 10.31 -47.06 35.13
N GLY A 11 11.17 -46.02 34.99
CA GLY A 11 12.54 -46.05 35.53
C GLY A 11 13.36 -44.77 35.34
N SER A 12 13.78 -44.13 36.44
CA SER A 12 14.54 -42.87 36.46
C SER A 12 16.05 -43.09 36.71
N GLY A 13 16.91 -42.18 36.20
CA GLY A 13 18.37 -42.25 36.36
C GLY A 13 19.06 -40.88 36.26
N ARG A 14 19.92 -40.54 37.22
CA ARG A 14 20.40 -39.18 37.52
C ARG A 14 21.87 -38.92 37.12
N ARG A 15 22.18 -37.62 36.89
CA ARG A 15 23.48 -36.90 37.06
C ARG A 15 24.63 -37.16 36.07
N GLY A 16 25.28 -36.07 35.64
CA GLY A 16 26.67 -36.09 35.14
C GLY A 16 27.13 -34.82 34.42
N SER A 17 27.60 -33.80 35.15
CA SER A 17 28.49 -32.74 34.63
C SER A 17 29.81 -32.82 35.40
N PRO A 18 30.97 -32.49 34.80
CA PRO A 18 31.53 -31.17 35.09
C PRO A 18 32.40 -30.51 33.98
N ALA A 19 32.21 -29.19 33.84
CA ALA A 19 33.20 -28.11 33.97
C ALA A 19 34.46 -27.95 33.06
N ASN A 20 34.64 -26.68 32.65
CA ASN A 20 35.87 -25.87 32.56
C ASN A 20 36.84 -25.99 31.35
N GLY A 21 37.12 -24.84 30.73
CA GLY A 21 38.19 -24.67 29.72
C GLY A 21 38.23 -23.29 29.06
N HIS A 22 38.54 -22.26 29.84
CA HIS A 22 38.70 -20.85 29.46
C HIS A 22 39.67 -20.56 28.29
N CYS A 23 39.27 -19.61 27.43
CA CYS A 23 39.99 -18.38 27.02
C CYS A 23 41.44 -18.44 26.49
N ALA A 24 41.65 -17.98 25.25
CA ALA A 24 42.80 -17.13 24.87
C ALA A 24 42.52 -16.33 23.58
N THR A 25 42.71 -15.01 23.62
CA THR A 25 42.67 -14.08 22.48
C THR A 25 44.09 -13.59 22.11
N CYS A 26 44.21 -12.87 20.97
CA CYS A 26 45.40 -12.13 20.53
C CYS A 26 46.60 -12.98 20.03
N ARG A 27 47.50 -12.51 19.14
CA ARG A 27 47.64 -11.17 18.49
C ARG A 27 48.38 -11.27 17.15
N VAL A 28 48.28 -10.18 16.38
CA VAL A 28 49.14 -9.82 15.23
C VAL A 28 50.64 -9.92 15.56
N ALA A 29 51.42 -10.43 14.60
CA ALA A 29 52.81 -10.07 14.39
C ALA A 29 53.14 -10.18 12.89
N GLY A 30 53.70 -9.13 12.30
CA GLY A 30 54.42 -9.22 11.03
C GLY A 30 55.87 -8.80 11.26
N ASP A 31 56.80 -9.28 10.43
CA ASP A 31 57.94 -8.46 10.02
C ASP A 31 58.64 -8.96 8.74
N THR A 32 59.31 -8.02 8.07
CA THR A 32 60.46 -8.11 7.13
C THR A 32 60.79 -9.40 6.37
N GLY A 33 61.16 -9.27 5.08
CA GLY A 33 62.04 -10.26 4.42
C GLY A 33 62.28 -10.10 2.92
N LEU A 34 63.24 -9.26 2.51
CA LEU A 34 63.70 -9.14 1.11
C LEU A 34 64.33 -10.45 0.57
N GLY A 35 63.97 -10.86 -0.65
CA GLY A 35 64.61 -11.98 -1.35
C GLY A 35 64.37 -12.00 -2.86
N ARG A 36 65.26 -11.39 -3.65
CA ARG A 36 65.21 -11.41 -5.13
C ARG A 36 65.78 -12.70 -5.71
N SER A 37 65.15 -13.27 -6.75
CA SER A 37 65.85 -13.69 -7.99
C SER A 37 64.89 -14.07 -9.14
N THR A 38 64.98 -13.30 -10.25
CA THR A 38 65.21 -13.77 -11.64
C THR A 38 65.01 -15.28 -11.97
N SER A 39 64.42 -15.72 -13.10
CA SER A 39 63.88 -15.04 -14.31
C SER A 39 63.39 -16.05 -15.38
N ILE A 40 62.99 -15.54 -16.57
CA ILE A 40 62.73 -16.21 -17.87
C ILE A 40 61.27 -16.68 -18.01
N CYS A 41 60.34 -16.04 -18.74
CA CYS A 41 60.31 -15.22 -19.97
C CYS A 41 60.18 -15.98 -21.32
N ARG A 42 59.21 -15.46 -22.12
CA ARG A 42 59.00 -15.49 -23.60
C ARG A 42 57.76 -16.31 -24.02
N ARG A 43 56.93 -15.87 -24.98
CA ARG A 43 56.83 -14.66 -25.86
C ARG A 43 55.40 -14.63 -26.44
N GLY A 44 54.81 -13.53 -26.96
CA GLY A 44 55.19 -12.11 -27.13
C GLY A 44 53.90 -11.25 -27.27
N ILE A 45 53.88 -9.92 -27.07
CA ILE A 45 54.47 -8.83 -27.90
C ILE A 45 53.81 -8.81 -29.31
N ARG A 46 53.05 -7.80 -29.76
CA ARG A 46 53.23 -6.30 -29.76
C ARG A 46 51.88 -5.59 -29.39
N ARG A 47 51.75 -4.37 -28.78
CA ARG A 47 52.28 -2.99 -29.05
C ARG A 47 51.90 -2.45 -30.44
N HIS A 48 51.35 -1.25 -30.71
CA HIS A 48 50.87 -0.04 -29.98
C HIS A 48 49.59 0.49 -30.72
N GLY A 49 48.80 1.49 -30.30
CA GLY A 49 48.78 2.37 -29.10
C GLY A 49 48.34 3.83 -29.42
N HIS A 50 47.91 4.58 -28.38
CA HIS A 50 47.39 5.98 -28.35
C HIS A 50 45.89 6.25 -28.64
N ALA A 51 45.37 7.16 -27.82
CA ALA A 51 44.02 7.71 -27.72
C ALA A 51 43.51 8.47 -28.97
N GLY A 52 42.18 8.61 -29.06
CA GLY A 52 41.50 9.48 -30.02
C GLY A 52 40.03 9.09 -30.22
N ASP A 53 39.16 9.80 -29.49
CA ASP A 53 37.87 10.34 -29.94
C ASP A 53 36.78 9.36 -30.45
N GLY A 54 35.62 9.42 -29.80
CA GLY A 54 34.47 8.60 -30.16
C GLY A 54 33.83 9.02 -31.49
N THR A 55 33.56 8.06 -32.36
CA THR A 55 32.59 8.19 -33.47
C THR A 55 32.00 6.82 -33.81
N SER A 56 30.73 6.63 -33.49
CA SER A 56 29.99 5.40 -33.83
C SER A 56 29.69 5.36 -35.32
N TYR A 57 30.17 4.33 -36.03
CA TYR A 57 29.86 4.14 -37.44
C TYR A 57 28.51 3.45 -37.63
N PHE A 58 27.48 4.21 -38.03
CA PHE A 58 26.23 3.63 -38.54
C PHE A 58 26.47 3.00 -39.92
N PHE A 59 26.20 1.70 -40.04
CA PHE A 59 26.23 0.97 -41.32
C PHE A 59 24.87 1.06 -42.02
N THR A 60 24.61 2.16 -42.75
CA THR A 60 23.43 2.25 -43.64
C THR A 60 23.73 1.55 -44.97
N ARG A 61 23.04 0.44 -45.23
CA ARG A 61 23.22 -0.35 -46.44
C ARG A 61 22.35 0.21 -47.56
N SER A 62 22.89 1.12 -48.37
CA SER A 62 22.22 1.66 -49.55
C SER A 62 22.05 0.58 -50.64
N TRP A 63 20.82 0.40 -51.14
CA TRP A 63 20.54 -0.42 -52.31
C TRP A 63 20.84 0.34 -53.61
N PRO A 64 21.29 -0.32 -54.69
CA PRO A 64 21.36 0.28 -56.03
C PRO A 64 19.95 0.51 -56.60
N ASP A 65 19.76 1.60 -57.35
CA ASP A 65 18.46 2.08 -57.85
C ASP A 65 17.71 1.17 -58.86
N ASP A 66 18.23 -0.02 -59.19
CA ASP A 66 17.72 -0.92 -60.24
C ASP A 66 17.47 -2.38 -59.75
N ASP A 67 16.99 -2.59 -58.51
CA ASP A 67 16.51 -3.92 -58.06
C ASP A 67 14.99 -4.11 -58.28
N PRO A 68 14.55 -5.07 -59.13
CA PRO A 68 13.13 -5.32 -59.40
C PRO A 68 12.35 -5.98 -58.24
N ARG A 69 12.93 -6.16 -57.05
CA ARG A 69 12.31 -6.81 -55.88
C ARG A 69 11.96 -5.85 -54.74
N ALA A 70 12.17 -4.54 -54.89
CA ALA A 70 11.78 -3.56 -53.88
C ALA A 70 10.25 -3.52 -53.67
N PRO A 71 9.73 -3.66 -52.43
CA PRO A 71 8.30 -3.64 -52.16
C PRO A 71 7.69 -2.24 -52.36
N ARG A 72 6.57 -2.16 -53.07
CA ARG A 72 5.93 -0.88 -53.46
C ARG A 72 4.86 -0.42 -52.46
N ARG A 73 5.20 0.50 -51.56
CA ARG A 73 4.27 1.54 -51.04
C ARG A 73 5.08 2.67 -50.39
N TRP A 74 4.43 3.82 -50.16
CA TRP A 74 5.04 5.08 -49.69
C TRP A 74 5.86 5.83 -50.75
N GLN A 75 5.16 6.33 -51.79
CA GLN A 75 5.57 7.53 -52.51
C GLN A 75 4.46 8.56 -52.36
N ASP A 76 4.64 9.52 -51.45
CA ASP A 76 4.06 10.88 -51.50
C ASP A 76 4.53 11.71 -50.30
N PHE A 77 5.80 12.14 -50.34
CA PHE A 77 6.25 13.34 -49.62
C PHE A 77 7.34 14.03 -50.45
N SER A 78 7.04 15.24 -50.94
CA SER A 78 8.04 16.10 -51.59
C SER A 78 8.83 16.88 -50.53
N PRO A 79 10.15 17.07 -50.68
CA PRO A 79 10.95 17.81 -49.71
C PRO A 79 10.68 19.31 -49.77
N LEU A 80 10.48 19.93 -48.60
CA LEU A 80 10.46 21.39 -48.44
C LEU A 80 11.90 21.95 -48.33
N PRO A 81 12.16 23.20 -48.77
CA PRO A 81 13.50 23.75 -48.84
C PRO A 81 14.07 24.20 -47.48
N THR A 82 15.34 23.89 -47.26
CA THR A 82 16.09 24.28 -46.07
C THR A 82 16.55 25.75 -46.14
N SER A 83 15.83 26.66 -45.46
CA SER A 83 16.42 27.93 -44.99
C SER A 83 15.50 28.65 -43.99
N ILE A 84 15.92 28.72 -42.73
CA ILE A 84 15.88 29.93 -41.88
C ILE A 84 16.80 29.64 -40.69
N VAL A 85 17.82 30.47 -40.53
CA VAL A 85 18.56 30.58 -39.26
C VAL A 85 17.81 31.62 -38.44
N GLY A 86 17.19 31.19 -37.35
CA GLY A 86 16.45 32.04 -36.43
C GLY A 86 16.54 31.45 -35.03
N SER A 87 17.10 32.22 -34.10
CA SER A 87 17.18 31.86 -32.68
C SER A 87 15.79 31.77 -32.07
N THR A 88 15.46 30.64 -31.47
CA THR A 88 14.35 30.53 -30.51
C THR A 88 14.88 29.87 -29.25
N ASP A 89 14.72 30.55 -28.12
CA ASP A 89 15.04 30.01 -26.81
C ASP A 89 14.30 28.69 -26.56
N VAL A 90 15.04 27.64 -26.21
CA VAL A 90 14.45 26.44 -25.61
C VAL A 90 14.11 26.81 -24.17
N GLN A 91 12.93 27.40 -23.96
CA GLN A 91 12.35 27.47 -22.63
C GLN A 91 12.01 26.06 -22.18
N LEU A 92 12.86 25.52 -21.31
CA LEU A 92 12.56 24.36 -20.50
C LEU A 92 11.32 24.67 -19.65
N LEU A 93 10.15 24.25 -20.12
CA LEU A 93 8.94 24.15 -19.31
C LEU A 93 9.12 23.02 -18.30
N ARG A 94 9.92 23.28 -17.26
CA ARG A 94 9.69 22.64 -15.96
C ARG A 94 8.29 23.06 -15.53
N ARG A 95 7.31 22.16 -15.67
CA ARG A 95 6.08 22.24 -14.89
C ARG A 95 6.49 22.06 -13.43
N THR A 96 6.68 23.16 -12.71
CA THR A 96 6.67 23.13 -11.26
C THR A 96 5.28 22.65 -10.84
N ARG A 97 5.19 21.52 -10.10
CA ARG A 97 3.98 21.19 -9.33
C ARG A 97 3.57 22.43 -8.53
N PRO A 98 2.28 22.81 -8.47
CA PRO A 98 1.85 23.91 -7.63
C PRO A 98 2.13 23.58 -6.16
N ASP A 99 2.43 24.61 -5.37
CA ASP A 99 2.81 24.52 -3.97
C ASP A 99 1.62 24.05 -3.10
N ARG A 100 1.75 22.87 -2.46
CA ARG A 100 0.67 22.16 -1.73
C ARG A 100 0.08 23.01 -0.59
N THR A 101 0.88 23.94 -0.03
CA THR A 101 0.53 24.83 1.10
C THR A 101 -0.69 25.73 0.89
N THR A 102 -1.15 25.91 -0.36
CA THR A 102 -2.33 26.75 -0.66
C THR A 102 -3.66 26.00 -0.66
N LYS A 103 -3.66 24.66 -0.79
CA LYS A 103 -4.90 23.84 -0.83
C LYS A 103 -5.35 23.40 0.58
N GLU A 104 -4.40 23.04 1.45
CA GLU A 104 -4.65 22.72 2.87
C GLU A 104 -5.43 23.82 3.61
N ASN A 105 -5.09 25.08 3.31
CA ASN A 105 -5.75 26.23 3.92
C ASN A 105 -7.21 26.38 3.46
N ASP A 106 -7.55 26.13 2.19
CA ASP A 106 -8.93 26.29 1.72
C ASP A 106 -9.86 25.16 2.21
N MET A 107 -9.35 23.93 2.42
CA MET A 107 -10.12 22.89 3.13
C MET A 107 -10.27 23.21 4.62
N ARG A 108 -9.18 23.47 5.35
CA ARG A 108 -9.24 23.75 6.80
C ARG A 108 -10.04 25.04 7.13
N ILE A 109 -10.07 26.05 6.25
CA ILE A 109 -10.86 27.28 6.45
C ILE A 109 -12.37 27.08 6.17
N ARG A 110 -12.75 26.07 5.39
CA ARG A 110 -14.17 25.72 5.17
C ARG A 110 -14.80 25.16 6.46
N ASN A 111 -14.08 24.27 7.15
CA ASN A 111 -14.60 23.57 8.34
C ASN A 111 -14.67 24.49 9.59
N TYR A 112 -13.80 25.49 9.72
CA TYR A 112 -13.82 26.43 10.86
C TYR A 112 -15.01 27.42 10.90
N ARG A 113 -15.82 27.53 9.83
CA ARG A 113 -16.96 28.46 9.79
C ARG A 113 -18.28 27.88 10.28
N VAL A 114 -18.40 26.57 10.38
CA VAL A 114 -19.60 25.90 10.90
C VAL A 114 -19.56 25.79 12.43
N PHE A 115 -18.41 25.42 13.01
CA PHE A 115 -18.26 25.24 14.46
C PHE A 115 -18.17 26.54 15.29
N ALA A 116 -17.95 27.71 14.69
CA ALA A 116 -17.81 28.98 15.41
C ALA A 116 -19.14 29.65 15.81
N ALA A 117 -20.30 29.02 15.58
CA ALA A 117 -21.62 29.64 15.78
C ALA A 117 -22.31 29.32 17.14
N CYS A 118 -21.93 28.25 17.84
CA CYS A 118 -22.69 27.74 19.00
C CYS A 118 -22.12 28.15 20.39
N ALA A 119 -20.96 28.80 20.46
CA ALA A 119 -20.28 29.12 21.72
C ALA A 119 -20.62 30.51 22.33
N ALA A 120 -21.80 31.08 22.05
CA ALA A 120 -22.09 32.48 22.41
C ALA A 120 -23.55 32.79 22.82
N LEU A 121 -24.25 31.92 23.57
CA LEU A 121 -25.53 32.29 24.20
C LEU A 121 -25.80 31.69 25.59
N ALA A 122 -24.81 31.70 26.48
CA ALA A 122 -24.97 31.31 27.87
C ALA A 122 -24.55 32.42 28.84
N LEU A 123 -25.37 33.48 28.99
CA LEU A 123 -25.27 34.43 30.11
C LEU A 123 -26.53 35.32 30.27
N ALA A 124 -26.93 35.50 31.53
CA ALA A 124 -27.86 36.51 32.05
C ALA A 124 -29.38 36.37 31.77
N MET A 125 -30.07 35.64 32.65
CA MET A 125 -31.30 36.12 33.32
C MET A 125 -31.36 35.60 34.76
N THR A 126 -30.83 36.39 35.72
CA THR A 126 -31.08 36.20 37.15
C THR A 126 -31.45 37.55 37.74
N ALA A 127 -32.76 37.85 37.82
CA ALA A 127 -33.26 39.11 38.37
C ALA A 127 -34.70 38.97 38.89
N CYS A 128 -34.85 39.00 40.22
CA CYS A 128 -36.07 39.26 41.00
C CYS A 128 -37.26 38.26 40.85
N GLY A 129 -38.07 37.99 41.88
CA GLY A 129 -37.99 38.41 43.28
C GLY A 129 -39.33 38.27 44.02
N ASP A 130 -39.25 37.71 45.24
CA ASP A 130 -40.16 37.81 46.39
C ASP A 130 -41.63 37.29 46.40
N ASP A 131 -41.84 36.43 47.40
CA ASP A 131 -42.86 36.47 48.47
C ASP A 131 -44.14 35.59 48.49
N ALA A 132 -44.37 35.09 49.71
CA ALA A 132 -45.61 34.68 50.40
C ALA A 132 -46.31 33.32 50.15
N ASP A 133 -46.66 32.71 51.29
CA ASP A 133 -47.42 31.49 51.54
C ASP A 133 -48.83 31.40 50.89
N ASP A 134 -49.33 30.18 50.61
CA ASP A 134 -50.39 29.53 51.42
C ASP A 134 -50.57 28.03 51.05
N THR A 135 -51.37 27.35 51.87
CA THR A 135 -51.74 25.94 51.96
C THR A 135 -52.61 25.38 50.84
N GLY A 136 -52.54 24.04 50.65
CA GLY A 136 -53.75 23.22 50.72
C GLY A 136 -54.23 22.45 49.48
N ASP A 137 -54.22 21.12 49.64
CA ASP A 137 -55.28 20.17 49.24
C ASP A 137 -55.37 19.62 47.80
N ASP A 138 -55.95 18.41 47.73
CA ASP A 138 -56.06 17.52 46.57
C ASP A 138 -56.97 18.06 45.44
N THR A 139 -56.66 17.75 44.17
CA THR A 139 -57.47 16.79 43.37
C THR A 139 -56.94 16.59 41.94
N ALA A 140 -57.21 15.41 41.38
CA ALA A 140 -56.90 15.08 39.99
C ALA A 140 -57.85 15.77 38.99
N THR A 141 -57.32 16.14 37.83
CA THR A 141 -58.10 16.30 36.58
C THR A 141 -57.17 15.97 35.41
N SER A 142 -57.60 15.06 34.53
CA SER A 142 -57.00 14.86 33.22
C SER A 142 -57.36 16.03 32.31
N ASP A 143 -56.39 16.56 31.57
CA ASP A 143 -56.72 17.16 30.27
C ASP A 143 -55.63 16.88 29.24
N ASP A 144 -56.07 16.90 27.98
CA ASP A 144 -55.31 16.63 26.77
C ASP A 144 -54.38 17.81 26.42
N GLY A 145 -53.23 17.51 25.82
CA GLY A 145 -52.12 18.46 25.77
C GLY A 145 -50.97 18.00 24.90
N THR A 146 -51.26 17.57 23.67
CA THR A 146 -50.28 17.31 22.61
C THR A 146 -49.29 18.47 22.48
N SER A 147 -48.08 18.28 22.99
CA SER A 147 -46.92 19.13 22.73
C SER A 147 -46.13 18.50 21.60
N ASP A 148 -46.26 19.11 20.43
CA ASP A 148 -45.43 18.91 19.26
C ASP A 148 -44.02 19.45 19.57
N ASP A 149 -43.15 18.59 20.11
CA ASP A 149 -41.73 18.89 20.25
C ASP A 149 -41.00 18.23 19.09
N GLY A 150 -40.66 19.06 18.10
CA GLY A 150 -39.93 18.64 16.91
C GLY A 150 -38.47 18.38 17.26
N THR A 151 -38.19 17.23 17.87
CA THR A 151 -36.84 16.65 17.84
C THR A 151 -36.44 16.56 16.38
N SER A 152 -35.45 17.37 16.01
CA SER A 152 -34.79 17.22 14.73
C SER A 152 -34.04 15.89 14.81
N ASP A 153 -34.52 14.94 14.01
CA ASP A 153 -33.94 13.64 13.77
C ASP A 153 -32.57 13.89 13.12
N ASP A 154 -31.55 14.12 13.94
CA ASP A 154 -30.16 14.11 13.52
C ASP A 154 -29.80 12.67 13.15
N GLY A 155 -28.91 12.51 12.17
CA GLY A 155 -28.77 11.26 11.41
C GLY A 155 -28.75 10.01 12.30
N SER A 156 -29.52 9.00 11.91
CA SER A 156 -29.57 7.69 12.58
C SER A 156 -28.25 6.94 12.40
N SER A 157 -27.19 7.40 13.06
CA SER A 157 -26.04 6.58 13.39
C SER A 157 -26.56 5.36 14.12
N ALA A 158 -26.37 4.18 13.54
CA ALA A 158 -26.39 2.96 14.34
C ALA A 158 -25.37 3.18 15.48
N GLU A 159 -25.76 2.88 16.72
CA GLU A 159 -24.89 3.05 17.88
C GLU A 159 -23.75 2.02 17.77
N LEU A 160 -22.66 2.39 17.08
CA LEU A 160 -21.54 1.51 16.76
C LEU A 160 -20.84 1.08 18.05
N GLU A 161 -20.65 -0.24 18.23
CA GLU A 161 -19.95 -0.80 19.39
C GLU A 161 -18.42 -0.71 19.22
N LEU A 162 -17.91 0.53 19.21
CA LEU A 162 -16.47 0.82 19.12
C LEU A 162 -15.69 0.33 20.35
N MET A 163 -14.43 -0.06 20.14
CA MET A 163 -13.49 -0.39 21.23
C MET A 163 -13.18 0.81 22.13
N GLU A 164 -13.13 2.01 21.58
CA GLU A 164 -13.00 3.27 22.32
C GLU A 164 -14.09 4.25 21.88
N GLU A 165 -14.83 4.80 22.85
CA GLU A 165 -16.03 5.63 22.60
C GLU A 165 -15.67 6.88 21.78
N GLY A 166 -16.15 6.95 20.53
CA GLY A 166 -15.88 8.04 19.60
C GLY A 166 -14.59 7.90 18.77
N THR A 167 -13.83 6.81 18.94
CA THR A 167 -12.60 6.52 18.18
C THR A 167 -12.73 5.20 17.43
N LEU A 168 -12.63 5.26 16.10
CA LEU A 168 -12.53 4.09 15.23
C LEU A 168 -11.07 3.68 15.13
N ARG A 169 -10.72 2.55 15.75
CA ARG A 169 -9.35 2.04 15.76
C ARG A 169 -9.15 1.18 14.51
N VAL A 170 -8.18 1.51 13.68
CA VAL A 170 -8.00 0.91 12.34
C VAL A 170 -6.61 0.31 12.21
N GLY A 171 -6.54 -0.99 11.97
CA GLY A 171 -5.30 -1.66 11.60
C GLY A 171 -4.93 -1.37 10.15
N SER A 172 -3.65 -1.18 9.86
CA SER A 172 -3.11 -1.11 8.49
C SER A 172 -1.60 -1.40 8.48
N ASP A 173 -1.03 -1.91 7.39
CA ASP A 173 0.41 -2.18 7.23
C ASP A 173 1.05 -1.02 6.46
N ILE A 174 1.61 -0.02 7.17
CA ILE A 174 1.94 1.32 6.61
C ILE A 174 3.24 1.31 5.76
N ASP A 175 3.29 0.45 4.76
CA ASP A 175 4.44 0.20 3.85
C ASP A 175 3.96 -0.10 2.40
N PHE A 176 2.72 0.30 2.03
CA PHE A 176 2.04 -0.03 0.76
C PHE A 176 1.59 1.21 -0.03
N PRO A 177 2.51 2.02 -0.59
CA PRO A 177 2.16 3.16 -1.42
C PRO A 177 1.48 2.72 -2.74
N PRO A 178 0.48 3.46 -3.25
CA PRO A 178 -0.04 4.75 -2.78
C PRO A 178 -1.21 4.65 -1.77
N PHE A 179 -1.49 3.46 -1.21
CA PHE A 179 -2.66 3.22 -0.36
C PHE A 179 -2.43 3.61 1.10
N GLU A 180 -1.30 3.22 1.68
CA GLU A 180 -0.87 3.61 3.01
C GLU A 180 0.66 3.76 3.08
N MET A 181 1.12 4.93 3.53
CA MET A 181 2.53 5.27 3.62
C MET A 181 2.77 6.41 4.61
N VAL A 182 4.02 6.61 5.04
CA VAL A 182 4.41 7.78 5.84
C VAL A 182 5.02 8.86 4.93
N GLU A 183 4.39 10.04 4.86
CA GLU A 183 4.94 11.25 4.23
C GLU A 183 5.04 12.38 5.28
N ASP A 184 6.19 13.05 5.36
CA ASP A 184 6.43 14.19 6.28
C ASP A 184 6.04 13.96 7.76
N ASP A 185 6.27 12.74 8.28
CA ASP A 185 5.90 12.23 9.62
C ASP A 185 4.37 12.04 9.87
N GLU A 186 3.53 12.11 8.82
CA GLU A 186 2.08 11.83 8.83
C GLU A 186 1.77 10.54 8.05
N ILE A 187 0.74 9.79 8.47
CA ILE A 187 0.21 8.63 7.73
C ILE A 187 -0.73 9.16 6.65
N VAL A 188 -0.51 8.77 5.39
CA VAL A 188 -1.26 9.25 4.22
C VAL A 188 -1.42 8.14 3.18
N GLY A 189 -2.39 8.28 2.28
CA GLY A 189 -2.58 7.39 1.15
C GLY A 189 -4.07 7.24 0.78
N PHE A 190 -4.35 6.50 -0.28
CA PHE A 190 -5.71 6.29 -0.75
C PHE A 190 -6.61 5.56 0.27
N ASP A 191 -6.10 4.51 0.93
CA ASP A 191 -6.84 3.79 1.98
C ASP A 191 -7.02 4.69 3.22
N VAL A 192 -6.04 5.55 3.51
CA VAL A 192 -6.09 6.52 4.60
C VAL A 192 -7.20 7.56 4.36
N ASP A 193 -7.14 8.27 3.24
CA ASP A 193 -8.12 9.31 2.87
C ASP A 193 -9.55 8.75 2.77
N LEU A 194 -9.70 7.53 2.24
CA LEU A 194 -11.01 6.88 2.12
C LEU A 194 -11.58 6.53 3.50
N MET A 195 -10.76 6.02 4.42
CA MET A 195 -11.20 5.65 5.76
C MET A 195 -11.46 6.88 6.65
N GLU A 196 -10.68 7.94 6.50
CA GLU A 196 -10.92 9.22 7.17
C GLU A 196 -12.25 9.85 6.71
N GLU A 197 -12.56 9.85 5.40
CA GLU A 197 -13.86 10.34 4.90
C GLU A 197 -15.05 9.47 5.40
N ILE A 198 -14.87 8.15 5.51
CA ILE A 198 -15.87 7.26 6.13
C ILE A 198 -16.08 7.63 7.60
N ALA A 199 -15.00 7.78 8.37
CA ALA A 199 -15.05 8.11 9.78
C ALA A 199 -15.65 9.50 10.06
N ASP A 200 -15.30 10.52 9.26
CA ASP A 200 -15.87 11.87 9.32
C ASP A 200 -17.39 11.86 9.11
N ARG A 201 -17.90 11.02 8.18
CA ARG A 201 -19.34 10.84 7.95
C ARG A 201 -20.05 10.09 9.08
N LEU A 202 -19.35 9.18 9.75
CA LEU A 202 -19.84 8.47 10.94
C LEU A 202 -19.72 9.30 12.23
N GLY A 203 -18.98 10.41 12.20
CA GLY A 203 -18.78 11.33 13.33
C GLY A 203 -17.79 10.81 14.38
N VAL A 204 -16.78 10.04 13.96
CA VAL A 204 -15.78 9.38 14.83
C VAL A 204 -14.35 9.75 14.39
N GLU A 205 -13.39 9.79 15.32
CA GLU A 205 -11.97 10.04 15.02
C GLU A 205 -11.25 8.72 14.68
N VAL A 206 -10.29 8.71 13.75
CA VAL A 206 -9.50 7.51 13.42
C VAL A 206 -8.25 7.40 14.30
N GLU A 207 -8.02 6.24 14.92
CA GLU A 207 -6.72 5.85 15.47
C GLU A 207 -6.08 4.77 14.58
N TRP A 208 -5.02 5.14 13.85
CA TRP A 208 -4.24 4.21 13.04
C TRP A 208 -3.32 3.33 13.88
N VAL A 209 -3.36 2.02 13.65
CA VAL A 209 -2.55 0.99 14.32
C VAL A 209 -1.69 0.26 13.29
N ASP A 210 -0.47 0.77 13.08
CA ASP A 210 0.56 0.17 12.22
C ASP A 210 0.83 -1.30 12.61
N THR A 211 0.52 -2.22 11.69
CA THR A 211 0.40 -3.66 11.96
C THR A 211 0.87 -4.50 10.76
N PRO A 212 1.89 -5.38 10.93
CA PRO A 212 2.34 -6.28 9.88
C PRO A 212 1.23 -7.15 9.30
N PHE A 213 1.13 -7.16 7.97
CA PHE A 213 0.06 -7.83 7.21
C PHE A 213 -0.11 -9.32 7.54
N ASP A 214 0.97 -10.04 7.86
CA ASP A 214 0.93 -11.47 8.22
C ASP A 214 0.21 -11.73 9.56
N THR A 215 0.07 -10.70 10.41
CA THR A 215 -0.60 -10.79 11.72
C THR A 215 -1.93 -10.05 11.81
N ILE A 216 -2.23 -9.13 10.88
CA ILE A 216 -3.32 -8.14 11.01
C ILE A 216 -4.71 -8.78 11.24
N PHE A 217 -5.05 -9.83 10.51
CA PHE A 217 -6.30 -10.59 10.69
C PHE A 217 -6.40 -11.28 12.06
N THR A 218 -5.27 -11.69 12.63
CA THR A 218 -5.24 -12.30 13.97
C THR A 218 -5.44 -11.25 15.06
N GLN A 219 -4.96 -10.03 14.85
CA GLN A 219 -5.14 -8.90 15.77
C GLN A 219 -6.58 -8.36 15.73
N LEU A 220 -7.21 -8.28 14.55
CA LEU A 220 -8.66 -8.03 14.44
C LEU A 220 -9.48 -9.05 15.24
N ALA A 221 -9.21 -10.34 15.05
CA ALA A 221 -9.89 -11.42 15.76
C ALA A 221 -9.56 -11.48 17.27
N ALA A 222 -8.50 -10.80 17.73
CA ALA A 222 -8.16 -10.64 19.14
C ALA A 222 -8.88 -9.45 19.79
N GLY A 223 -9.45 -8.54 18.99
CA GLY A 223 -10.04 -7.29 19.44
C GLY A 223 -9.01 -6.17 19.66
N ASP A 224 -7.94 -6.13 18.84
CA ASP A 224 -6.89 -5.10 18.94
C ASP A 224 -7.23 -3.81 18.15
N PHE A 225 -8.21 -3.84 17.23
CA PHE A 225 -8.78 -2.69 16.49
C PHE A 225 -10.14 -3.06 15.85
N ASP A 226 -10.97 -2.08 15.52
CA ASP A 226 -12.36 -2.26 15.06
C ASP A 226 -12.45 -2.72 13.59
N ALA A 227 -11.58 -2.20 12.73
CA ALA A 227 -11.54 -2.49 11.30
C ALA A 227 -10.11 -2.59 10.74
N ILE A 228 -9.95 -3.09 9.51
CA ILE A 228 -8.70 -3.06 8.74
C ILE A 228 -8.95 -2.50 7.35
N ILE A 229 -8.10 -1.58 6.90
CA ILE A 229 -7.98 -1.17 5.50
C ILE A 229 -6.48 -1.08 5.15
N SER A 230 -6.05 -1.87 4.16
CA SER A 230 -4.63 -2.09 3.81
C SER A 230 -4.54 -2.94 2.52
N GLY A 231 -5.12 -2.45 1.42
CA GLY A 231 -5.14 -3.17 0.13
C GLY A 231 -5.72 -4.60 0.17
N ILE A 232 -6.67 -4.89 1.06
CA ILE A 232 -7.00 -6.28 1.39
C ILE A 232 -7.93 -6.92 0.37
N THR A 233 -7.40 -7.83 -0.45
CA THR A 233 -8.22 -8.70 -1.31
C THR A 233 -9.24 -9.53 -0.52
N ILE A 234 -10.51 -9.42 -0.92
CA ILE A 234 -11.63 -10.24 -0.45
C ILE A 234 -11.49 -11.67 -1.00
N THR A 235 -11.26 -12.65 -0.11
CA THR A 235 -11.18 -14.08 -0.48
C THR A 235 -12.14 -14.94 0.34
N GLU A 236 -12.52 -16.12 -0.17
CA GLU A 236 -13.37 -17.08 0.57
C GLU A 236 -12.67 -17.61 1.85
N ASP A 237 -11.34 -17.66 1.86
CA ASP A 237 -10.57 -18.09 3.03
C ASP A 237 -10.50 -17.00 4.11
N ARG A 238 -10.30 -15.73 3.75
CA ARG A 238 -10.35 -14.62 4.73
C ARG A 238 -11.76 -14.47 5.33
N GLN A 239 -12.80 -14.64 4.52
CA GLN A 239 -14.22 -14.64 4.96
C GLN A 239 -14.59 -15.75 5.98
N GLN A 240 -13.71 -16.73 6.24
CA GLN A 240 -13.91 -17.68 7.34
C GLN A 240 -13.51 -17.12 8.71
N THR A 241 -12.87 -15.95 8.76
CA THR A 241 -12.31 -15.33 9.97
C THR A 241 -12.67 -13.86 10.18
N VAL A 242 -13.05 -13.14 9.12
CA VAL A 242 -13.48 -11.73 9.13
C VAL A 242 -14.69 -11.56 8.21
N ASP A 243 -15.46 -10.49 8.39
CA ASP A 243 -16.44 -10.04 7.37
C ASP A 243 -15.83 -8.86 6.59
N PHE A 244 -16.35 -8.57 5.39
CA PHE A 244 -15.83 -7.54 4.49
C PHE A 244 -16.88 -6.54 4.05
N SER A 245 -16.47 -5.29 3.88
CA SER A 245 -17.25 -4.29 3.15
C SER A 245 -17.57 -4.73 1.72
N ASP A 246 -18.47 -4.00 1.06
CA ASP A 246 -18.49 -3.99 -0.40
C ASP A 246 -17.10 -3.57 -0.93
N PRO A 247 -16.64 -4.10 -2.08
CA PRO A 247 -15.30 -3.81 -2.57
C PRO A 247 -15.16 -2.32 -2.90
N TYR A 248 -13.98 -1.76 -2.63
CA TYR A 248 -13.68 -0.34 -2.87
C TYR A 248 -12.57 -0.14 -3.93
N PHE A 249 -11.86 -1.19 -4.35
CA PHE A 249 -10.83 -1.11 -5.39
C PHE A 249 -10.75 -2.42 -6.20
N GLU A 250 -10.34 -2.33 -7.46
CA GLU A 250 -10.07 -3.48 -8.36
C GLU A 250 -8.59 -3.48 -8.74
N SER A 251 -7.89 -4.59 -8.51
CA SER A 251 -6.43 -4.71 -8.70
C SER A 251 -6.07 -6.05 -9.37
N ILE A 252 -4.81 -6.18 -9.79
CA ILE A 252 -4.22 -7.40 -10.32
C ILE A 252 -2.79 -7.54 -9.76
N GLN A 253 -2.20 -8.73 -9.89
CA GLN A 253 -0.81 -8.95 -9.51
C GLN A 253 0.14 -8.64 -10.69
N SER A 254 1.43 -8.62 -10.43
CA SER A 254 2.48 -8.29 -11.41
C SER A 254 3.79 -9.01 -11.12
N VAL A 255 4.59 -9.23 -12.16
CA VAL A 255 5.99 -9.69 -12.04
C VAL A 255 6.91 -8.49 -12.24
N VAL A 256 7.58 -8.06 -11.18
CA VAL A 256 8.59 -7.00 -11.20
C VAL A 256 9.98 -7.63 -11.29
N VAL A 257 10.82 -7.10 -12.18
CA VAL A 257 12.19 -7.55 -12.41
C VAL A 257 13.14 -6.36 -12.41
N ARG A 258 14.44 -6.64 -12.47
CA ARG A 258 15.41 -5.62 -12.86
C ARG A 258 15.43 -5.41 -14.37
N THR A 259 15.65 -4.17 -14.80
CA THR A 259 15.82 -3.72 -16.20
C THR A 259 16.96 -4.37 -16.99
N ASP A 260 17.83 -5.15 -16.34
CA ASP A 260 18.88 -5.96 -16.98
C ASP A 260 18.66 -7.48 -16.81
N SER A 261 17.46 -7.90 -16.41
CA SER A 261 17.03 -9.29 -16.35
C SER A 261 16.72 -9.88 -17.73
N ASP A 262 16.83 -11.20 -17.86
CA ASP A 262 16.34 -11.97 -19.02
C ASP A 262 14.88 -12.46 -18.80
N ILE A 263 14.31 -12.31 -17.59
CA ILE A 263 12.94 -12.72 -17.23
C ILE A 263 11.93 -11.76 -17.85
N SER A 264 11.04 -12.26 -18.72
CA SER A 264 9.99 -11.47 -19.37
C SER A 264 8.57 -11.71 -18.80
N GLY A 265 8.45 -12.43 -17.68
CA GLY A 265 7.18 -12.74 -17.04
C GLY A 265 7.17 -14.11 -16.34
N VAL A 266 5.98 -14.57 -15.94
CA VAL A 266 5.72 -15.83 -15.22
C VAL A 266 6.32 -17.04 -15.93
N ALA A 267 6.31 -17.05 -17.26
CA ALA A 267 6.83 -18.15 -18.07
C ALA A 267 8.34 -18.39 -17.92
N ASP A 268 9.09 -17.39 -17.46
CA ASP A 268 10.56 -17.43 -17.33
C ASP A 268 11.03 -17.61 -15.86
N LEU A 269 10.11 -17.76 -14.88
CA LEU A 269 10.43 -17.86 -13.45
C LEU A 269 11.03 -19.22 -13.01
N ALA A 270 11.17 -20.20 -13.91
CA ALA A 270 11.70 -21.52 -13.55
C ALA A 270 13.16 -21.44 -13.04
N ASP A 271 13.45 -22.16 -11.95
CA ASP A 271 14.71 -22.11 -11.17
C ASP A 271 15.04 -20.73 -10.52
N ALA A 272 14.18 -19.71 -10.65
CA ALA A 272 14.40 -18.36 -10.09
C ALA A 272 14.03 -18.23 -8.60
N ASP A 273 14.70 -17.32 -7.89
CA ASP A 273 14.28 -16.83 -6.57
C ASP A 273 13.23 -15.71 -6.73
N VAL A 274 12.01 -15.91 -6.22
CA VAL A 274 10.88 -14.96 -6.37
C VAL A 274 10.47 -14.40 -5.01
N GLY A 275 10.59 -13.09 -4.81
CA GLY A 275 10.14 -12.40 -3.60
C GLY A 275 8.63 -12.16 -3.56
N VAL A 276 8.02 -12.33 -2.39
CA VAL A 276 6.61 -12.00 -2.10
C VAL A 276 6.49 -11.42 -0.70
N GLN A 277 5.44 -10.64 -0.42
CA GLN A 277 5.10 -10.26 0.96
C GLN A 277 4.29 -11.37 1.64
N ALA A 278 4.67 -11.73 2.88
CA ALA A 278 4.01 -12.77 3.67
C ALA A 278 2.53 -12.43 4.01
N GLY A 279 1.66 -13.43 3.96
CA GLY A 279 0.21 -13.31 4.24
C GLY A 279 -0.65 -12.82 3.07
N THR A 280 -0.03 -12.39 1.96
CA THR A 280 -0.72 -11.83 0.80
C THR A 280 -1.36 -12.88 -0.10
N THR A 281 -2.30 -12.45 -0.95
CA THR A 281 -2.80 -13.27 -2.06
C THR A 281 -1.71 -13.55 -3.10
N GLY A 282 -0.78 -12.60 -3.29
CA GLY A 282 0.43 -12.78 -4.10
C GLY A 282 1.31 -13.95 -3.61
N GLU A 283 1.57 -14.06 -2.31
CA GLU A 283 2.27 -15.22 -1.71
C GLU A 283 1.54 -16.53 -2.01
N ALA A 284 0.24 -16.60 -1.72
CA ALA A 284 -0.55 -17.82 -1.93
C ALA A 284 -0.55 -18.26 -3.39
N TYR A 285 -0.73 -17.31 -4.32
CA TYR A 285 -0.66 -17.55 -5.76
C TYR A 285 0.72 -18.05 -6.19
N ALA A 286 1.79 -17.41 -5.72
CA ALA A 286 3.17 -17.79 -6.04
C ALA A 286 3.49 -19.21 -5.53
N GLN A 287 3.08 -19.55 -4.30
CA GLN A 287 3.28 -20.88 -3.72
C GLN A 287 2.49 -21.98 -4.46
N GLU A 288 1.32 -21.67 -5.01
CA GLU A 288 0.53 -22.63 -5.82
C GLU A 288 1.07 -22.78 -7.26
N ASN A 289 1.48 -21.69 -7.91
CA ASN A 289 1.75 -21.66 -9.35
C ASN A 289 3.23 -21.75 -9.71
N PHE A 290 4.13 -21.13 -8.93
CA PHE A 290 5.57 -21.05 -9.25
C PHE A 290 6.34 -22.27 -8.70
N THR A 291 5.81 -23.47 -8.96
CA THR A 291 6.27 -24.74 -8.35
C THR A 291 7.68 -25.20 -8.77
N ASP A 292 8.21 -24.64 -9.86
CA ASP A 292 9.59 -24.83 -10.32
C ASP A 292 10.54 -23.67 -9.89
N SER A 293 10.05 -22.72 -9.09
CA SER A 293 10.78 -21.57 -8.56
C SER A 293 11.04 -21.71 -7.05
N THR A 294 11.85 -20.81 -6.47
CA THR A 294 12.01 -20.69 -5.02
C THR A 294 11.33 -19.41 -4.53
N VAL A 295 10.11 -19.54 -3.99
CA VAL A 295 9.40 -18.41 -3.36
C VAL A 295 10.11 -18.01 -2.05
N ARG A 296 10.24 -16.70 -1.82
CA ARG A 296 10.94 -16.08 -0.69
C ARG A 296 10.03 -15.05 -0.03
N ASP A 297 9.63 -15.33 1.21
CA ASP A 297 8.72 -14.46 1.94
C ASP A 297 9.48 -13.29 2.59
N PHE A 298 8.94 -12.08 2.43
CA PHE A 298 9.42 -10.83 3.03
C PHE A 298 8.33 -10.24 3.94
N PRO A 299 8.68 -9.46 4.98
CA PRO A 299 7.69 -8.88 5.87
C PRO A 299 6.82 -7.82 5.17
N THR A 300 7.40 -7.04 4.25
CA THR A 300 6.72 -5.95 3.52
C THR A 300 7.19 -5.90 2.06
N TYR A 301 6.37 -5.38 1.15
CA TYR A 301 6.75 -5.21 -0.26
C TYR A 301 8.04 -4.37 -0.45
N PRO A 302 8.27 -3.25 0.25
CA PRO A 302 9.55 -2.51 0.19
C PRO A 302 10.78 -3.37 0.52
N ALA A 303 10.65 -4.35 1.43
CA ALA A 303 11.73 -5.29 1.74
C ALA A 303 11.99 -6.29 0.60
N ALA A 304 10.94 -6.76 -0.08
CA ALA A 304 11.05 -7.61 -1.27
C ALA A 304 11.69 -6.85 -2.45
N PHE A 305 11.25 -5.62 -2.72
CA PHE A 305 11.83 -4.78 -3.77
C PHE A 305 13.29 -4.41 -3.48
N THR A 306 13.64 -4.10 -2.22
CA THR A 306 15.05 -3.89 -1.83
C THR A 306 15.90 -5.14 -2.09
N ALA A 307 15.35 -6.35 -1.91
CA ALA A 307 16.06 -7.58 -2.24
C ALA A 307 16.25 -7.76 -3.75
N LEU A 308 15.27 -7.38 -4.57
CA LEU A 308 15.37 -7.41 -6.04
C LEU A 308 16.45 -6.43 -6.56
N GLU A 309 16.42 -5.18 -6.07
CA GLU A 309 17.44 -4.16 -6.41
C GLU A 309 18.87 -4.59 -6.03
N THR A 310 19.01 -5.42 -4.99
CA THR A 310 20.32 -5.87 -4.46
C THR A 310 20.76 -7.29 -4.89
N GLU A 311 20.11 -7.89 -5.89
CA GLU A 311 20.41 -9.25 -6.40
C GLU A 311 20.22 -10.36 -5.34
N GLY A 312 19.29 -10.14 -4.40
CA GLY A 312 18.85 -11.11 -3.38
C GLY A 312 17.70 -12.01 -3.83
N VAL A 313 16.93 -11.56 -4.82
CA VAL A 313 15.91 -12.33 -5.59
C VAL A 313 15.99 -11.91 -7.06
N ASP A 314 15.50 -12.75 -7.98
CA ASP A 314 15.53 -12.51 -9.43
C ASP A 314 14.27 -11.77 -9.93
N ALA A 315 13.15 -11.94 -9.22
CA ALA A 315 11.88 -11.26 -9.45
C ALA A 315 11.13 -11.00 -8.13
N VAL A 316 10.15 -10.10 -8.15
CA VAL A 316 9.14 -9.93 -7.10
C VAL A 316 7.76 -10.11 -7.72
N PHE A 317 6.88 -10.82 -7.02
CA PHE A 317 5.47 -10.93 -7.38
C PHE A 317 4.64 -10.13 -6.38
N ALA A 318 3.92 -9.12 -6.88
CA ALA A 318 3.27 -8.10 -6.06
C ALA A 318 2.06 -7.47 -6.74
N ASP A 319 1.15 -6.92 -5.94
CA ASP A 319 0.02 -6.11 -6.40
C ASP A 319 0.49 -4.96 -7.31
N LEU A 320 -0.21 -4.78 -8.43
CA LEU A 320 0.18 -3.86 -9.50
C LEU A 320 0.42 -2.42 -9.02
N PRO A 321 -0.42 -1.79 -8.18
CA PRO A 321 -0.19 -0.40 -7.80
C PRO A 321 1.09 -0.18 -6.97
N ALA A 322 1.49 -1.15 -6.14
CA ALA A 322 2.76 -1.09 -5.40
C ALA A 322 3.96 -1.36 -6.31
N ALA A 323 3.80 -2.24 -7.30
CA ALA A 323 4.78 -2.43 -8.36
C ALA A 323 4.97 -1.17 -9.21
N GLU A 324 3.89 -0.49 -9.60
CA GLU A 324 3.91 0.79 -10.30
C GLU A 324 4.61 1.86 -9.45
N SER A 325 4.17 2.06 -8.21
CA SER A 325 4.76 3.02 -7.27
C SER A 325 6.27 2.81 -7.08
N GLN A 326 6.71 1.57 -6.89
CA GLN A 326 8.12 1.23 -6.75
C GLN A 326 8.92 1.48 -8.04
N VAL A 327 8.36 1.13 -9.20
CA VAL A 327 9.03 1.30 -10.51
C VAL A 327 9.11 2.77 -10.91
N GLU A 328 8.11 3.59 -10.61
CA GLU A 328 8.19 5.05 -10.78
C GLU A 328 9.31 5.69 -9.94
N GLY A 329 9.61 5.10 -8.77
CA GLY A 329 10.71 5.50 -7.90
C GLY A 329 12.10 5.01 -8.32
N SER A 330 12.23 4.08 -9.27
CA SER A 330 13.47 3.33 -9.52
C SER A 330 13.94 3.36 -10.98
N ASP A 331 15.21 3.73 -11.21
CA ASP A 331 15.86 3.66 -12.52
C ASP A 331 16.27 2.21 -12.92
N VAL A 332 16.10 1.22 -12.03
CA VAL A 332 16.64 -0.15 -12.22
C VAL A 332 15.61 -1.26 -12.22
N LEU A 333 14.36 -0.98 -11.88
CA LEU A 333 13.24 -1.94 -11.87
C LEU A 333 12.28 -1.70 -13.03
N GLU A 334 11.61 -2.76 -13.49
CA GLU A 334 10.49 -2.67 -14.43
C GLU A 334 9.45 -3.78 -14.21
N ILE A 335 8.21 -3.53 -14.61
CA ILE A 335 7.15 -4.54 -14.64
C ILE A 335 7.35 -5.38 -15.92
N ALA A 336 7.64 -6.67 -15.76
CA ALA A 336 7.81 -7.62 -16.86
C ALA A 336 6.45 -8.11 -17.39
N GLU A 337 5.51 -8.40 -16.49
CA GLU A 337 4.17 -8.92 -16.82
C GLU A 337 3.12 -8.46 -15.80
N GLU A 338 1.96 -8.03 -16.30
CA GLU A 338 0.72 -7.87 -15.54
C GLU A 338 -0.03 -9.21 -15.51
N VAL A 339 -0.46 -9.65 -14.33
CA VAL A 339 -1.07 -10.98 -14.11
C VAL A 339 -2.47 -10.80 -13.52
N ASP A 340 -3.49 -10.98 -14.38
CA ASP A 340 -4.90 -10.90 -14.01
C ASP A 340 -5.29 -12.02 -13.03
N THR A 341 -5.26 -11.70 -11.74
CA THR A 341 -5.74 -12.53 -10.63
C THR A 341 -7.13 -12.11 -10.12
N GLY A 342 -7.66 -10.98 -10.59
CA GLY A 342 -8.99 -10.47 -10.21
C GLY A 342 -9.09 -10.03 -8.74
N GLU A 343 -8.05 -9.39 -8.21
CA GLU A 343 -8.07 -8.85 -6.84
C GLU A 343 -9.17 -7.78 -6.70
N ARG A 344 -9.89 -7.81 -5.58
CA ARG A 344 -10.87 -6.77 -5.22
C ARG A 344 -10.70 -6.46 -3.75
N TYR A 345 -10.33 -5.22 -3.43
CA TYR A 345 -10.02 -4.84 -2.06
C TYR A 345 -11.28 -4.48 -1.28
N GLY A 346 -11.32 -4.83 0.00
CA GLY A 346 -12.43 -4.57 0.92
C GLY A 346 -11.93 -4.29 2.33
N ILE A 347 -12.69 -3.48 3.07
CA ILE A 347 -12.42 -3.14 4.46
C ILE A 347 -12.87 -4.33 5.32
N ALA A 348 -11.97 -4.88 6.13
CA ALA A 348 -12.27 -6.06 6.96
C ALA A 348 -12.75 -5.63 8.36
N VAL A 349 -13.77 -6.32 8.88
CA VAL A 349 -14.31 -6.15 10.24
C VAL A 349 -14.47 -7.50 10.93
N GLN A 350 -14.77 -7.50 12.24
CA GLN A 350 -15.03 -8.75 12.95
C GLN A 350 -16.25 -9.51 12.34
N PRO A 351 -16.21 -10.85 12.27
CA PRO A 351 -17.15 -11.63 11.46
C PRO A 351 -18.62 -11.61 11.94
N ASP A 352 -18.88 -11.14 13.16
CA ASP A 352 -20.23 -10.96 13.72
C ASP A 352 -20.65 -9.47 13.78
N ASP A 353 -19.81 -8.54 13.30
CA ASP A 353 -20.07 -7.08 13.34
C ASP A 353 -20.78 -6.58 12.07
N GLU A 354 -22.03 -7.01 11.92
CA GLU A 354 -22.93 -6.56 10.86
C GLU A 354 -23.22 -5.05 10.93
N ALA A 355 -23.10 -4.43 12.11
CA ALA A 355 -23.34 -3.00 12.31
C ALA A 355 -22.23 -2.16 11.67
N MET A 356 -20.96 -2.45 12.00
CA MET A 356 -19.81 -1.77 11.41
C MET A 356 -19.73 -1.97 9.90
N ARG A 357 -19.89 -3.22 9.42
CA ARG A 357 -19.91 -3.48 7.96
C ARG A 357 -21.00 -2.68 7.25
N SER A 358 -22.21 -2.64 7.81
CA SER A 358 -23.32 -1.93 7.17
C SER A 358 -23.11 -0.42 7.16
N ALA A 359 -22.57 0.15 8.25
CA ALA A 359 -22.23 1.56 8.34
C ALA A 359 -21.12 1.97 7.34
N ILE A 360 -20.08 1.14 7.20
CA ILE A 360 -19.02 1.32 6.20
C ILE A 360 -19.60 1.27 4.79
N ASN A 361 -20.43 0.27 4.46
CA ASN A 361 -21.02 0.15 3.12
C ASN A 361 -21.95 1.33 2.79
N GLU A 362 -22.73 1.84 3.76
CA GLU A 362 -23.57 3.03 3.57
C GLU A 362 -22.73 4.27 3.25
N GLN A 363 -21.59 4.46 3.92
CA GLN A 363 -20.69 5.57 3.59
C GLN A 363 -19.96 5.36 2.27
N LEU A 364 -19.49 4.15 1.94
CA LEU A 364 -18.91 3.85 0.63
C LEU A 364 -19.89 4.15 -0.53
N GLU A 365 -21.15 3.72 -0.42
CA GLU A 365 -22.18 4.05 -1.41
C GLU A 365 -22.39 5.56 -1.52
N ALA A 366 -22.43 6.29 -0.40
CA ALA A 366 -22.58 7.74 -0.39
C ALA A 366 -21.38 8.50 -1.00
N ILE A 367 -20.14 8.09 -0.67
CA ILE A 367 -18.87 8.67 -1.14
C ILE A 367 -18.70 8.44 -2.66
N ILE A 368 -19.17 7.29 -3.18
CA ILE A 368 -19.22 7.04 -4.63
C ILE A 368 -20.32 7.89 -5.29
N ALA A 369 -21.52 7.94 -4.71
CA ALA A 369 -22.68 8.59 -5.31
C ALA A 369 -22.60 10.13 -5.37
N ASP A 370 -21.86 10.77 -4.45
CA ASP A 370 -21.66 12.23 -4.46
C ASP A 370 -20.40 12.69 -5.22
N GLY A 371 -19.54 11.74 -5.61
CA GLY A 371 -18.31 11.98 -6.37
C GLY A 371 -17.06 12.19 -5.53
N THR A 372 -17.14 12.17 -4.20
CA THR A 372 -15.97 12.28 -3.32
C THR A 372 -14.96 11.15 -3.56
N TYR A 373 -15.42 9.94 -3.87
CA TYR A 373 -14.56 8.83 -4.30
C TYR A 373 -13.69 9.20 -5.53
N GLU A 374 -14.27 9.88 -6.53
CA GLU A 374 -13.52 10.33 -7.71
C GLU A 374 -12.49 11.41 -7.36
N GLU A 375 -12.77 12.27 -6.37
CA GLU A 375 -11.82 13.30 -5.90
C GLU A 375 -10.63 12.66 -5.16
N ILE A 376 -10.87 11.69 -4.26
CA ILE A 376 -9.83 10.95 -3.53
C ILE A 376 -8.98 10.12 -4.51
N TYR A 377 -9.62 9.34 -5.38
CA TYR A 377 -8.92 8.53 -6.39
C TYR A 377 -8.04 9.38 -7.31
N ALA A 378 -8.52 10.57 -7.71
CA ALA A 378 -7.75 11.47 -8.56
C ALA A 378 -6.55 12.13 -7.86
N GLU A 379 -6.51 12.23 -6.52
CA GLU A 379 -5.34 12.71 -5.77
C GLU A 379 -4.21 11.66 -5.80
N TRP A 380 -4.54 10.38 -5.63
CA TRP A 380 -3.55 9.29 -5.51
C TRP A 380 -3.12 8.64 -6.83
N PHE A 381 -4.01 8.54 -7.81
CA PHE A 381 -3.75 7.87 -9.10
C PHE A 381 -3.55 8.87 -10.26
N ASP A 382 -2.80 9.95 -10.01
CA ASP A 382 -2.31 10.92 -10.99
C ASP A 382 -3.41 11.58 -11.87
N GLY A 383 -4.61 11.75 -11.29
CA GLY A 383 -5.78 12.31 -11.97
C GLY A 383 -6.47 11.35 -12.95
N GLN A 384 -6.20 10.05 -12.87
CA GLN A 384 -6.99 9.03 -13.56
C GLN A 384 -8.42 8.97 -12.99
N GLN A 385 -9.36 8.44 -13.79
CA GLN A 385 -10.70 8.13 -13.29
C GLN A 385 -10.74 6.67 -12.82
N PRO A 386 -11.42 6.36 -11.71
CA PRO A 386 -11.56 4.99 -11.23
C PRO A 386 -12.35 4.10 -12.21
N PRO A 387 -12.36 2.77 -12.06
CA PRO A 387 -13.25 1.87 -12.81
C PRO A 387 -14.72 2.32 -12.83
N GLU A 388 -15.50 1.97 -13.86
CA GLU A 388 -16.94 2.34 -13.95
C GLU A 388 -17.79 1.80 -12.78
N SER A 389 -17.30 0.78 -12.06
CA SER A 389 -17.88 0.23 -10.83
C SER A 389 -17.90 1.21 -9.65
N PHE A 390 -17.04 2.23 -9.66
CA PHE A 390 -16.84 3.19 -8.56
C PHE A 390 -17.10 4.65 -9.01
N ARG A 391 -18.13 4.86 -9.84
CA ARG A 391 -18.55 6.19 -10.35
C ARG A 391 -20.06 6.41 -10.18
N SER A 392 -20.46 7.67 -10.09
CA SER A 392 -21.86 8.14 -9.93
C SER A 392 -22.71 8.10 -11.22
#